data_AF-A0AAW1JK18-F1
#
_entry.id   AF-A0AAW1JK18-F1
#
_cell.length_a   1.000
_cell.length_b   1.000
_cell.length_c   1.000
_cell.angle_alpha   90.00
_cell.angle_beta   90.00
_cell.angle_gamma   90.00
#
_symmetry.space_group_name_H-M   'P 1'
#
loop_
_entity.id
_entity.type
_entity.pdbx_description
1 polymer ?
#
loop_
_entity_poly.entity_id
_entity_poly.type
_entity_poly.pdbx_seq_one_letter_code
_entity_poly.pdbx_strand_id
1 'polypeptide(L)'
;MCEKRFSLLLQCLRFDYQQSRATRREVDKLAAIRGVFEMFVENSLAIYVPVEYVTIDEKLETFRGRYSFRQYIPNKPAKYGIKIFAVVDARTFYVLNQEIYVGKQPALK
;
A
#
# COMPACT_ATOMS: atom_id res chain seq x y z
N MET A 1 -23.62 -13.69 -3.99
CA MET A 1 -23.90 -12.62 -3.00
C MET A 1 -24.83 -11.62 -3.66
N CYS A 2 -25.87 -11.11 -2.99
CA CYS A 2 -26.74 -10.10 -3.60
C CYS A 2 -26.05 -8.73 -3.64
N GLU A 3 -26.40 -7.91 -4.63
CA GLU A 3 -25.83 -6.56 -4.85
C GLU A 3 -25.87 -5.71 -3.58
N LYS A 4 -27.03 -5.66 -2.91
CA LYS A 4 -27.21 -4.89 -1.66
C LYS A 4 -26.22 -5.31 -0.57
N ARG A 5 -26.01 -6.62 -0.39
CA ARG A 5 -25.07 -7.14 0.61
C ARG A 5 -23.62 -6.83 0.22
N PHE A 6 -23.27 -6.98 -1.06
CA PHE A 6 -21.93 -6.69 -1.55
C PHE A 6 -21.56 -5.21 -1.32
N SER A 7 -22.44 -4.29 -1.71
CA SER A 7 -22.23 -2.85 -1.54
C SER A 7 -22.10 -2.45 -0.06
N LEU A 8 -22.92 -3.04 0.82
CA LEU A 8 -22.82 -2.81 2.26
C LEU A 8 -21.47 -3.27 2.82
N LEU A 9 -21.04 -4.49 2.50
CA LEU A 9 -19.77 -5.03 2.97
C LEU A 9 -18.58 -4.18 2.48
N LEU A 10 -18.62 -3.75 1.21
CA LEU A 10 -17.56 -2.91 0.64
C LEU A 10 -17.43 -1.56 1.36
N GLN A 11 -18.54 -0.96 1.79
CA GLN A 11 -18.53 0.31 2.54
C GLN A 11 -18.07 0.16 4.00
N CYS A 12 -18.32 -1.00 4.60
CA CYS A 12 -18.02 -1.29 6.00
C CYS A 12 -16.66 -1.95 6.23
N LEU A 13 -15.94 -2.36 5.18
CA LEU A 13 -14.65 -3.04 5.31
C LEU A 13 -13.60 -2.16 6.00
N ARG A 14 -12.93 -2.68 7.03
CA ARG A 14 -11.88 -2.02 7.80
C ARG A 14 -10.75 -3.00 8.08
N PHE A 15 -9.52 -2.49 8.17
CA PHE A 15 -8.30 -3.29 8.37
C PHE A 15 -7.53 -2.91 9.64
N ASP A 16 -8.14 -2.12 10.52
CA ASP A 16 -7.51 -1.65 11.73
C ASP A 16 -8.50 -1.45 12.87
N TYR A 17 -7.96 -1.30 14.08
CA TYR A 17 -8.75 -1.01 15.26
C TYR A 17 -9.04 0.50 15.36
N GLN A 18 -10.32 0.86 15.27
CA GLN A 18 -10.76 2.26 15.19
C GLN A 18 -10.34 3.09 16.41
N GLN A 19 -10.40 2.51 17.62
CA GLN A 19 -10.14 3.26 18.86
C GLN A 19 -8.66 3.69 18.97
N SER A 20 -7.72 2.89 18.44
CA SER A 20 -6.29 3.23 18.42
C SER A 20 -5.85 4.00 17.18
N ARG A 21 -6.76 4.27 16.23
CA ARG A 21 -6.39 4.89 14.94
C ARG A 21 -5.92 6.33 15.09
N ALA A 22 -6.52 7.09 16.02
CA ALA A 22 -6.18 8.49 16.22
C ALA A 22 -4.71 8.66 16.62
N THR A 23 -4.26 7.92 17.63
CA THR A 23 -2.88 7.95 18.12
C THR A 23 -1.89 7.42 17.08
N ARG A 24 -2.21 6.30 16.41
CA ARG A 24 -1.32 5.75 15.36
C ARG A 24 -1.13 6.70 14.18
N ARG A 25 -2.15 7.49 13.82
CA ARG A 25 -2.06 8.49 12.74
C ARG A 25 -1.12 9.66 13.05
N GLU A 26 -0.82 9.91 14.32
CA GLU A 26 0.15 10.92 14.73
C GLU A 26 1.59 10.52 14.39
N VAL A 27 1.84 9.24 14.11
CA VAL A 27 3.16 8.70 13.77
C VAL A 27 3.18 8.14 12.34
N ASP A 28 2.08 7.54 11.90
CA ASP A 28 1.99 6.85 10.61
C ASP A 28 0.73 7.21 9.80
N LYS A 29 0.95 7.82 8.63
CA LYS A 29 -0.12 8.12 7.66
C LYS A 29 -0.80 6.88 7.08
N LEU A 30 -0.17 5.70 7.13
CA LEU A 30 -0.74 4.41 6.70
C LEU A 30 -1.45 3.63 7.80
N ALA A 31 -1.62 4.20 9.00
CA ALA A 31 -2.19 3.50 10.15
C ALA A 31 -3.45 2.66 9.85
N ALA A 32 -4.33 3.10 8.94
CA ALA A 32 -5.56 2.38 8.63
C ALA A 32 -5.36 1.02 7.92
N ILE A 33 -4.20 0.77 7.30
CA ILE A 33 -3.90 -0.46 6.53
C ILE A 33 -2.55 -1.07 6.89
N ARG A 34 -1.70 -0.37 7.66
CA ARG A 34 -0.33 -0.76 8.03
C ARG A 34 -0.18 -2.24 8.36
N GLY A 35 -0.95 -2.75 9.31
CA GLY A 35 -0.81 -4.14 9.77
C GLY A 35 -1.10 -5.19 8.68
N VAL A 36 -2.12 -4.97 7.85
CA VAL A 36 -2.42 -5.90 6.74
C VAL A 36 -1.37 -5.81 5.64
N PHE A 37 -0.86 -4.60 5.39
CA PHE A 37 0.19 -4.39 4.39
C PHE A 37 1.52 -5.04 4.80
N GLU A 38 1.95 -4.84 6.04
CA GLU A 38 3.17 -5.48 6.59
C GLU A 38 3.04 -7.00 6.58
N MET A 39 1.92 -7.55 7.04
CA MET A 39 1.66 -8.98 6.97
C MET A 39 1.73 -9.53 5.54
N PHE A 40 1.23 -8.79 4.55
CA PHE A 40 1.32 -9.19 3.14
C PHE A 40 2.78 -9.21 2.65
N VAL A 41 3.55 -8.16 2.97
CA VAL A 41 4.96 -8.04 2.58
C VAL A 41 5.82 -9.11 3.26
N GLU A 42 5.64 -9.32 4.56
CA GLU A 42 6.33 -10.36 5.34
C GLU A 42 6.08 -11.75 4.75
N ASN A 43 4.83 -12.07 4.43
CA ASN A 43 4.49 -13.33 3.78
C ASN A 43 5.16 -13.46 2.41
N SER A 44 5.20 -12.38 1.62
CA SER A 44 5.84 -12.40 0.30
C SER A 44 7.34 -12.70 0.39
N LEU A 45 8.01 -12.14 1.40
CA LEU A 45 9.43 -12.39 1.69
C LEU A 45 9.68 -13.81 2.22
N ALA A 46 8.76 -14.36 3.02
CA ALA A 46 8.95 -15.65 3.67
C ALA A 46 8.77 -16.85 2.72
N ILE A 47 7.90 -16.73 1.70
CA ILE A 47 7.51 -17.89 0.87
C ILE A 47 8.35 -18.07 -0.39
N TYR A 48 9.16 -17.08 -0.78
CA TYR A 48 9.85 -17.09 -2.06
C TYR A 48 11.30 -16.61 -1.93
N VAL A 49 12.22 -17.41 -2.49
CA VAL A 49 13.63 -17.04 -2.63
C VAL A 49 13.84 -16.57 -4.07
N PRO A 50 14.33 -15.34 -4.30
CA PRO A 50 14.61 -14.84 -5.64
C PRO A 50 15.72 -15.62 -6.32
N VAL A 51 15.80 -15.48 -7.64
CA VAL A 51 16.74 -16.24 -8.46
C VAL A 51 18.11 -15.54 -8.50
N GLU A 52 18.49 -14.98 -9.65
CA GLU A 52 19.79 -14.34 -9.84
C GLU A 52 19.70 -12.82 -9.77
N TYR A 53 18.57 -12.24 -10.21
CA TYR A 53 18.43 -10.82 -10.41
C TYR A 53 17.10 -10.31 -9.87
N VAL A 54 17.17 -9.20 -9.16
CA VAL A 54 16.00 -8.45 -8.70
C VAL A 54 16.04 -7.04 -9.28
N THR A 55 14.87 -6.48 -9.51
CA THR A 55 14.67 -5.11 -9.98
C THR A 55 13.96 -4.31 -8.90
N ILE A 56 14.32 -3.04 -8.78
CA ILE A 56 13.67 -2.09 -7.88
C ILE A 56 13.11 -0.97 -8.74
N ASP A 57 11.80 -0.78 -8.71
CA ASP A 57 11.15 0.27 -9.47
C ASP A 57 9.89 0.78 -8.75
N GLU A 58 9.35 1.87 -9.27
CA GLU A 58 8.12 2.51 -8.80
C GLU A 58 6.91 2.14 -9.66
N LYS A 59 5.86 1.67 -8.98
CA LYS A 59 4.51 1.55 -9.54
C LYS A 59 3.58 2.60 -8.95
N LEU A 60 2.52 2.91 -9.70
CA LEU A 60 1.52 3.90 -9.33
C LEU A 60 0.13 3.27 -9.38
N GLU A 61 -0.46 3.04 -8.22
CA GLU A 61 -1.82 2.51 -8.10
C GLU A 61 -2.82 3.64 -8.24
N THR A 62 -3.71 3.54 -9.23
CA THR A 62 -4.58 4.64 -9.62
C THR A 62 -5.58 4.97 -8.50
N PHE A 63 -5.53 6.20 -7.99
CA PHE A 63 -6.45 6.63 -6.94
C PHE A 63 -6.66 8.14 -6.99
N ARG A 64 -7.92 8.56 -7.05
CA ARG A 64 -8.31 9.98 -7.12
C ARG A 64 -8.94 10.52 -5.84
N GLY A 65 -9.15 9.68 -4.83
CA GLY A 65 -9.69 10.12 -3.54
C GLY A 65 -8.77 11.10 -2.81
N ARG A 66 -9.30 11.69 -1.73
CA ARG A 66 -8.58 12.65 -0.89
C ARG A 66 -7.67 11.91 0.08
N TYR A 67 -6.38 11.93 -0.17
CA TYR A 67 -5.36 11.43 0.75
C TYR A 67 -4.14 12.36 0.73
N SER A 68 -3.46 12.50 1.87
CA SER A 68 -2.37 13.45 2.05
C SER A 68 -1.09 13.13 1.26
N PHE A 69 -0.94 11.90 0.79
CA PHE A 69 0.26 11.44 0.07
C PHE A 69 0.00 11.00 -1.37
N ARG A 70 -1.14 11.37 -1.95
CA ARG A 70 -1.42 11.14 -3.37
C ARG A 70 -0.32 11.79 -4.23
N GLN A 71 0.30 11.00 -5.10
CA GLN A 71 1.36 11.46 -6.00
C GLN A 71 0.81 11.82 -7.38
N TYR A 72 1.45 12.80 -8.00
CA TYR A 72 1.27 13.12 -9.41
C TYR A 72 2.53 12.75 -10.19
N ILE A 73 2.40 11.84 -11.18
CA ILE A 73 3.51 11.41 -12.03
C ILE A 73 3.08 11.63 -13.49
N PRO A 74 3.55 12.70 -14.16
CA PRO A 74 3.02 13.10 -15.47
C PRO A 74 3.23 12.06 -16.57
N ASN A 75 4.29 11.26 -16.45
CA ASN A 75 4.70 10.28 -17.46
C ASN A 75 4.02 8.91 -17.31
N LYS A 76 3.21 8.69 -16.26
CA LYS A 76 2.45 7.44 -16.09
C LYS A 76 1.04 7.60 -16.71
N PRO A 77 0.46 6.54 -17.31
CA PRO A 77 -0.86 6.61 -17.96
C PRO A 77 -1.95 7.16 -17.04
N ALA A 78 -1.97 6.69 -15.79
CA ALA A 78 -2.73 7.30 -14.73
C ALA A 78 -1.84 8.33 -14.03
N LYS A 79 -2.16 9.61 -14.16
CA LYS A 79 -1.31 10.68 -13.62
C LYS A 79 -1.35 10.81 -12.09
N TYR A 80 -2.40 10.30 -11.43
CA TYR A 80 -2.61 10.45 -9.99
C TYR A 80 -2.82 9.10 -9.32
N GLY A 81 -2.16 8.87 -8.18
CA GLY A 81 -2.30 7.62 -7.45
C GLY A 81 -1.47 7.51 -6.18
N ILE A 82 -1.38 6.29 -5.69
CA ILE A 82 -0.52 5.88 -4.58
C ILE A 82 0.76 5.33 -5.18
N LYS A 83 1.89 6.00 -4.92
CA LYS A 83 3.21 5.54 -5.36
C LYS A 83 3.69 4.42 -4.44
N ILE A 84 4.13 3.32 -5.03
CA ILE A 84 4.63 2.15 -4.31
C ILE A 84 5.98 1.78 -4.93
N PHE A 85 7.01 1.66 -4.11
CA PHE A 85 8.28 1.05 -4.51
C PHE A 85 8.16 -0.45 -4.34
N ALA A 86 8.61 -1.22 -5.33
CA ALA A 86 8.56 -2.67 -5.28
C ALA A 86 9.91 -3.27 -5.66
N VAL A 87 10.28 -4.34 -4.96
CA VAL A 87 11.39 -5.22 -5.31
C VAL A 87 10.79 -6.45 -5.97
N VAL A 88 11.20 -6.73 -7.20
CA VAL A 88 10.59 -7.77 -8.04
C VAL A 88 11.68 -8.66 -8.64
N ASP A 89 11.50 -9.98 -8.55
CA ASP A 89 12.36 -10.95 -9.22
C ASP A 89 12.28 -10.79 -10.74
N ALA A 90 13.43 -10.64 -11.41
CA ALA A 90 13.48 -10.31 -12.83
C ALA A 90 13.03 -11.46 -13.75
N ARG A 91 13.08 -12.71 -13.26
CA ARG A 91 12.77 -13.90 -14.07
C ARG A 91 11.30 -14.31 -13.96
N THR A 92 10.77 -14.28 -12.74
CA THR A 92 9.41 -14.76 -12.43
C THR A 92 8.40 -13.63 -12.26
N PHE A 93 8.87 -12.38 -12.18
CA PHE A 93 8.06 -11.21 -11.85
C PHE A 93 7.40 -11.28 -10.47
N TYR A 94 7.91 -12.16 -9.59
CA TYR A 94 7.42 -12.27 -8.22
C TYR A 94 7.78 -11.02 -7.42
N VAL A 95 6.79 -10.45 -6.74
CA VAL A 95 6.98 -9.28 -5.88
C VAL A 95 7.49 -9.75 -4.52
N LEU A 96 8.75 -9.44 -4.22
CA LEU A 96 9.39 -9.80 -2.96
C LEU A 96 9.01 -8.84 -1.84
N ASN A 97 9.19 -7.54 -2.09
CA ASN A 97 9.00 -6.49 -1.09
C ASN A 97 8.27 -5.29 -1.71
N GLN A 98 7.52 -4.56 -0.91
CA GLN A 98 6.85 -3.33 -1.30
C GLN A 98 6.86 -2.31 -0.16
N GLU A 99 7.04 -1.03 -0.50
CA GLU A 99 6.86 0.08 0.43
C GLU A 99 6.01 1.18 -0.21
N ILE A 100 4.97 1.61 0.51
CA ILE A 100 4.07 2.67 0.04
C ILE A 100 4.69 4.03 0.39
N TYR A 101 4.88 4.88 -0.62
CA TYR A 101 5.40 6.22 -0.42
C TYR A 101 4.32 7.15 0.16
N VAL A 102 4.51 7.56 1.42
CA VAL A 102 3.59 8.48 2.13
C VAL A 102 4.11 9.91 2.29
N GLY A 103 5.19 10.25 1.58
CA GLY A 103 5.92 11.49 1.80
C GLY A 103 6.48 11.57 3.23
N LYS A 104 6.52 12.77 3.81
CA LYS A 104 6.99 12.97 5.18
C LYS A 104 5.98 12.42 6.19
N GLN A 105 6.38 11.48 7.05
CA GLN A 105 5.57 11.07 8.19
C GLN A 105 5.34 12.27 9.14
N PRO A 106 4.25 12.30 9.91
CA PRO A 106 4.08 13.32 10.93
C PRO A 106 5.21 13.14 11.96
N ALA A 107 5.90 14.24 12.29
CA ALA A 107 6.87 14.22 13.38
C ALA A 107 6.09 14.25 14.69
N LEU A 108 6.55 13.48 15.69
CA LEU A 108 6.11 13.65 17.07
C LEU A 108 6.36 15.13 17.44
N LYS A 109 5.30 15.83 17.82
CA LYS A 109 5.40 17.19 18.37
C LYS A 109 5.89 17.13 19.81
#